data_AF-A0A0F9HG16-F1
#
_entry.id   AF-A0A0F9HG16-F1
#
_cell.length_a   1.000
_cell.length_b   1.000
_cell.length_c   1.000
_cell.angle_alpha   90.00
_cell.angle_beta   90.00
_cell.angle_gamma   90.00
#
_symmetry.space_group_name_H-M   'P 1'
#
loop_
_entity.id
_entity.type
_entity.pdbx_description
1 polymer ?
#
loop_
_entity_poly.entity_id
_entity_poly.type
_entity_poly.pdbx_seq_one_letter_code
_entity_poly.pdbx_strand_id
1 'polypeptide(L)'
;MAEEKEINLYELRHYPTFPHIGVGILLIQDDHLLLIKRKFNPDAGFWSIPGGHLDLGERVEVAAEREAFEETGFKVKVTKLAGIINKIIYDDGGKIEFHYVLLNYFVDQTDNKIKQPP
;
A
#
# COMPACT_ATOMS: atom_id res chain seq x y z
N MET A 1 -9.53 31.37 -17.44
CA MET A 1 -9.50 30.66 -16.14
C MET A 1 -9.60 29.19 -16.50
N ALA A 2 -8.48 28.47 -16.56
CA ALA A 2 -8.54 27.03 -16.82
C ALA A 2 -9.15 26.36 -15.59
N GLU A 3 -10.18 25.55 -15.77
CA GLU A 3 -10.70 24.68 -14.72
C GLU A 3 -9.55 23.78 -14.26
N GLU A 4 -9.20 23.83 -12.97
CA GLU A 4 -8.33 22.83 -12.37
C GLU A 4 -9.03 21.49 -12.53
N LYS A 5 -8.60 20.69 -13.53
CA LYS A 5 -8.98 19.29 -13.61
C LYS A 5 -8.53 18.66 -12.31
N GLU A 6 -9.48 18.17 -11.52
CA GLU A 6 -9.23 17.37 -10.34
C GLU A 6 -8.36 16.18 -10.78
N ILE A 7 -7.05 16.26 -10.47
CA ILE A 7 -6.10 15.26 -10.95
C ILE A 7 -6.41 13.97 -10.22
N ASN A 8 -6.87 12.99 -10.98
CA ASN A 8 -7.09 11.67 -10.44
C ASN A 8 -5.72 11.06 -10.09
N LEU A 9 -5.48 10.82 -8.79
CA LEU A 9 -4.27 10.16 -8.29
C LEU A 9 -3.96 8.84 -9.02
N TYR A 10 -4.98 8.15 -9.54
CA TYR A 10 -4.81 6.93 -10.34
C TYR A 10 -4.05 7.18 -11.65
N GLU A 11 -4.26 8.31 -12.32
CA GLU A 11 -3.60 8.65 -13.58
C GLU A 11 -2.12 9.00 -13.35
N LEU A 12 -1.77 9.57 -12.20
CA LEU A 12 -0.37 9.89 -11.85
C LEU A 12 0.51 8.65 -11.62
N ARG A 13 -0.10 7.47 -11.48
CA ARG A 13 0.61 6.20 -11.26
C ARG A 13 1.11 5.56 -12.54
N HIS A 14 0.45 5.87 -13.67
CA HIS A 14 0.76 5.32 -14.98
C HIS A 14 1.75 6.22 -15.70
N TYR A 15 2.86 5.66 -16.19
CA TYR A 15 3.99 6.42 -16.74
C TYR A 15 4.48 7.56 -15.82
N PRO A 16 4.89 7.25 -14.59
CA PRO A 16 5.21 8.27 -13.60
C PRO A 16 6.54 8.97 -13.91
N THR A 17 6.66 10.24 -13.54
CA THR A 17 7.92 11.02 -13.67
C THR A 17 8.87 10.82 -12.47
N PHE A 18 8.42 10.16 -11.40
CA PHE A 18 9.20 9.77 -10.23
C PHE A 18 8.63 8.48 -9.62
N PRO A 19 9.42 7.70 -8.87
CA PRO A 19 8.92 6.49 -8.20
C PRO A 19 7.87 6.83 -7.14
N HIS A 20 6.81 6.04 -7.08
CA HIS A 20 5.81 6.13 -6.02
C HIS A 20 6.28 5.39 -4.77
N ILE A 21 6.12 5.99 -3.60
CA ILE A 21 6.43 5.35 -2.32
C ILE A 21 5.13 4.79 -1.75
N GLY A 22 5.13 3.49 -1.45
CA GLY A 22 4.03 2.82 -0.78
C GLY A 22 4.48 2.12 0.48
N VAL A 23 3.51 1.85 1.35
CA VAL A 23 3.70 1.09 2.57
C VAL A 23 2.78 -0.13 2.57
N GLY A 24 3.23 -1.21 3.20
CA GLY A 24 2.43 -2.42 3.37
C GLY A 24 2.58 -2.99 4.77
N ILE A 25 1.57 -3.72 5.24
CA ILE A 25 1.58 -4.33 6.57
C ILE A 25 1.48 -5.86 6.52
N LEU A 26 2.32 -6.51 7.30
CA LEU A 26 2.27 -7.94 7.58
C LEU A 26 1.70 -8.13 8.98
N LEU A 27 0.38 -8.27 9.06
CA LEU A 27 -0.29 -8.68 10.28
C LEU A 27 -0.42 -10.20 10.28
N ILE A 28 0.33 -10.85 11.17
CA ILE A 28 0.32 -12.30 11.34
C ILE A 28 -0.35 -12.64 12.68
N GLN A 29 -1.37 -13.49 12.64
CA GLN A 29 -2.08 -13.96 13.83
C GLN A 29 -2.36 -15.45 13.71
N ASP A 30 -2.02 -16.23 14.73
CA ASP A 30 -2.20 -17.69 14.78
C ASP A 30 -1.70 -18.38 13.49
N ASP A 31 -0.51 -18.02 13.01
CA ASP A 31 0.08 -18.51 11.76
C ASP A 31 -0.66 -18.16 10.46
N HIS A 32 -1.62 -17.23 10.52
CA HIS A 32 -2.33 -16.70 9.34
C HIS A 32 -1.87 -15.27 9.03
N LEU A 33 -1.68 -14.95 7.75
CA LEU A 33 -1.38 -13.61 7.25
C LEU A 33 -2.65 -12.93 6.73
N LEU A 34 -2.91 -11.69 7.16
CA LEU A 34 -3.98 -10.89 6.60
C LEU A 34 -3.67 -10.48 5.16
N LEU A 35 -4.63 -10.73 4.26
CA LEU A 35 -4.56 -10.32 2.85
C LEU A 35 -5.84 -9.59 2.45
N ILE A 36 -5.72 -8.70 1.48
CA ILE A 36 -6.83 -8.01 0.82
C ILE A 36 -6.80 -8.27 -0.69
N LYS A 37 -7.95 -8.14 -1.34
CA LYS A 37 -8.05 -8.22 -2.80
C LYS A 37 -7.93 -6.82 -3.40
N ARG A 38 -6.91 -6.61 -4.23
CA ARG A 38 -6.62 -5.29 -4.81
C ARG A 38 -7.70 -4.85 -5.77
N LYS A 39 -8.09 -3.58 -5.68
CA LYS A 39 -9.12 -2.97 -6.55
C LYS A 39 -8.58 -2.36 -7.83
N PHE A 40 -7.30 -1.96 -7.84
CA PHE A 40 -6.73 -1.12 -8.90
C PHE A 40 -5.44 -1.71 -9.50
N ASN A 41 -5.20 -1.38 -10.77
CA ASN A 41 -3.98 -1.71 -11.51
C ASN A 41 -2.72 -1.21 -10.77
N PRO A 42 -1.55 -1.85 -10.96
CA PRO A 42 -1.26 -2.92 -11.94
C PRO A 42 -1.77 -4.32 -11.58
N ASP A 43 -2.06 -4.58 -10.30
CA ASP A 43 -2.42 -5.93 -9.83
C ASP A 43 -3.90 -6.03 -9.41
N ALA A 44 -4.81 -5.41 -10.15
CA ALA A 44 -6.24 -5.49 -9.84
C ALA A 44 -6.70 -6.96 -9.81
N GLY A 45 -7.45 -7.34 -8.77
CA GLY A 45 -7.99 -8.68 -8.58
C GLY A 45 -7.04 -9.68 -7.89
N PHE A 46 -5.76 -9.36 -7.74
CA PHE A 46 -4.81 -10.21 -7.01
C PHE A 46 -4.90 -9.97 -5.50
N TRP A 47 -4.55 -11.01 -4.73
CA TRP A 47 -4.36 -10.89 -3.28
C TRP A 47 -3.03 -10.21 -2.97
N SER A 48 -3.04 -9.33 -1.98
CA SER A 48 -1.87 -8.57 -1.52
C SER A 48 -1.97 -8.34 -0.03
N ILE A 49 -0.85 -8.00 0.60
CA ILE A 49 -0.89 -7.37 1.93
C ILE A 49 -1.64 -6.03 1.86
N PRO A 50 -2.34 -5.63 2.94
CA PRO A 50 -2.92 -4.29 3.06
C PRO A 50 -1.84 -3.21 3.01
N GLY A 51 -2.18 -2.05 2.48
CA GLY A 51 -1.28 -0.92 2.33
C GLY A 51 -1.69 0.06 1.24
N GLY A 52 -0.96 1.17 1.18
CA GLY A 52 -1.25 2.25 0.23
C GLY A 52 -0.09 3.21 0.07
N HIS A 53 -0.40 4.45 -0.33
CA HIS A 53 0.64 5.43 -0.67
C HIS A 53 1.09 6.18 0.59
N LEU A 54 2.35 6.60 0.58
CA LEU A 54 2.85 7.56 1.55
C LEU A 54 2.36 8.96 1.19
N ASP A 55 1.73 9.64 2.13
CA ASP A 55 1.33 11.04 1.95
C ASP A 55 2.48 12.01 2.19
N LEU A 56 2.43 13.17 1.55
CA LEU A 56 3.44 14.21 1.70
C LEU A 56 3.51 14.69 3.17
N GLY A 57 4.71 14.62 3.75
CA GLY A 57 4.95 15.01 5.15
C GLY A 57 4.58 13.94 6.18
N GLU A 58 4.10 12.78 5.73
CA GLU A 58 3.79 11.64 6.58
C GLU A 58 5.06 10.80 6.86
N ARG A 59 5.15 10.24 8.07
CA ARG A 59 6.18 9.24 8.40
C ARG A 59 5.73 7.87 7.91
N VAL A 60 6.65 7.08 7.37
CA VAL A 60 6.35 5.76 6.79
C VAL A 60 5.65 4.80 7.74
N GLU A 61 5.98 4.83 9.04
CA GLU A 61 5.30 4.00 10.03
C GLU A 61 3.87 4.48 10.32
N VAL A 62 3.65 5.80 10.29
CA VAL A 62 2.32 6.40 10.48
C VAL A 62 1.42 6.07 9.30
N ALA A 63 1.95 6.15 8.08
CA ALA A 63 1.26 5.73 6.86
C ALA A 63 0.82 4.27 6.94
N ALA A 64 1.72 3.37 7.38
CA ALA A 64 1.40 1.95 7.49
C ALA A 64 0.27 1.67 8.49
N GLU A 65 0.27 2.37 9.64
CA GLU A 65 -0.79 2.27 10.65
C GLU A 65 -2.13 2.86 10.16
N ARG A 66 -2.09 3.98 9.41
CA ARG A 66 -3.25 4.61 8.78
C ARG A 66 -3.88 3.69 7.73
N GLU A 67 -3.09 3.22 6.78
CA GLU A 67 -3.55 2.36 5.67
C GLU A 67 -4.15 1.04 6.20
N ALA A 68 -3.54 0.45 7.24
CA ALA A 68 -4.11 -0.71 7.91
C ALA A 68 -5.53 -0.44 8.43
N PHE A 69 -5.73 0.72 9.06
CA PHE A 69 -7.05 1.09 9.58
C PHE A 69 -8.05 1.39 8.46
N GLU A 70 -7.64 2.10 7.41
CA GLU A 70 -8.52 2.48 6.29
C GLU A 70 -8.99 1.26 5.48
N GLU A 71 -8.10 0.32 5.20
CA GLU A 71 -8.42 -0.84 4.36
C GLU A 71 -9.07 -1.99 5.14
N THR A 72 -8.73 -2.18 6.41
CA THR A 72 -9.15 -3.36 7.19
C THR A 72 -9.93 -3.03 8.46
N GLY A 73 -9.90 -1.77 8.91
CA GLY A 73 -10.54 -1.34 10.16
C GLY A 73 -9.80 -1.78 11.43
N PHE A 74 -8.61 -2.36 11.32
CA PHE A 74 -7.80 -2.78 12.47
C PHE A 74 -6.85 -1.67 12.92
N LYS A 75 -6.74 -1.49 14.23
CA LYS A 75 -5.69 -0.63 14.81
C LYS A 75 -4.45 -1.45 15.06
N VAL A 76 -3.33 -1.06 14.44
CA VAL A 76 -2.07 -1.77 14.54
C VAL A 76 -0.94 -0.85 14.99
N LYS A 77 0.17 -1.43 15.46
CA LYS A 77 1.43 -0.71 15.69
C LYS A 77 2.54 -1.36 14.88
N VAL A 78 3.33 -0.55 14.19
CA VAL A 78 4.55 -1.02 13.51
C VAL A 78 5.55 -1.53 14.52
N THR A 79 6.07 -2.74 14.28
CA THR A 79 7.08 -3.37 15.14
C THR A 79 8.45 -3.40 14.45
N LYS A 80 8.50 -3.79 13.18
CA LYS A 80 9.77 -3.99 12.45
C LYS A 80 9.59 -3.83 10.95
N LEU A 81 10.60 -3.28 10.26
CA LEU A 81 10.69 -3.35 8.79
C LEU A 81 10.90 -4.81 8.36
N ALA A 82 9.94 -5.36 7.62
CA ALA A 82 10.01 -6.69 7.05
C ALA A 82 10.89 -6.71 5.80
N GLY A 83 10.79 -5.68 4.95
CA GLY A 83 11.61 -5.56 3.76
C GLY A 83 11.19 -4.43 2.85
N ILE A 84 12.00 -4.18 1.83
CA ILE A 84 11.76 -3.19 0.78
C ILE A 84 11.61 -3.92 -0.54
N ILE A 85 10.55 -3.61 -1.29
CA ILE A 85 10.32 -4.15 -2.64
C ILE A 85 10.47 -3.01 -3.64
N ASN A 86 11.31 -3.23 -4.65
CA ASN A 86 11.42 -2.34 -5.80
C ASN A 86 10.66 -2.96 -6.96
N LYS A 87 9.52 -2.38 -7.34
CA LYS A 87 8.65 -2.89 -8.40
C LYS A 87 8.68 -1.92 -9.57
N ILE A 88 9.27 -2.37 -10.67
CA ILE A 88 9.32 -1.63 -11.94
C ILE A 88 8.61 -2.49 -12.98
N ILE A 89 7.58 -1.94 -13.61
CA ILE A 89 6.85 -2.55 -14.71
C ILE A 89 7.13 -1.72 -15.96
N TYR A 90 7.46 -2.40 -17.05
CA TYR A 90 7.68 -1.79 -18.35
C TYR A 90 6.52 -2.14 -19.29
N ASP A 91 6.15 -1.21 -20.17
CA ASP A 91 5.25 -1.49 -21.28
C ASP A 91 5.96 -2.28 -22.40
N ASP A 92 5.22 -2.69 -23.43
CA ASP A 92 5.77 -3.41 -24.59
C ASP A 92 6.82 -2.60 -25.37
N GLY A 93 6.84 -1.27 -25.19
CA GLY A 93 7.81 -0.35 -25.79
C GLY A 93 9.07 -0.11 -24.93
N GLY A 94 9.17 -0.75 -23.76
CA GLY A 94 10.28 -0.58 -22.82
C GLY A 94 10.24 0.71 -22.00
N LYS A 95 9.13 1.46 -22.02
CA LYS A 95 8.93 2.61 -21.12
C LYS A 95 8.48 2.13 -19.74
N ILE A 96 8.86 2.87 -18.70
CA ILE A 96 8.42 2.59 -17.33
C ILE A 96 6.92 2.89 -17.23
N GLU A 97 6.11 1.84 -17.18
CA GLU A 97 4.66 1.94 -17.04
C GLU A 97 4.26 2.19 -15.58
N PHE A 98 4.93 1.53 -14.64
CA PHE A 98 4.76 1.73 -13.20
C PHE A 98 6.11 1.61 -12.48
N HIS A 99 6.32 2.41 -11.42
CA HIS A 99 7.49 2.29 -10.56
C HIS A 99 7.12 2.57 -9.10
N TYR A 100 7.29 1.57 -8.25
CA TYR A 100 7.04 1.64 -6.81
C TYR A 100 8.26 1.23 -5.98
N VAL A 101 8.47 1.94 -4.88
CA VAL A 101 9.28 1.49 -3.75
C VAL A 101 8.34 1.24 -2.58
N LEU A 102 8.23 -0.03 -2.17
CA LEU A 102 7.28 -0.46 -1.14
C LEU A 102 8.03 -0.82 0.14
N LEU A 103 7.71 -0.13 1.23
CA LEU A 103 8.22 -0.44 2.57
C LEU A 103 7.20 -1.30 3.30
N ASN A 104 7.56 -2.54 3.59
CA ASN A 104 6.66 -3.49 4.24
C ASN A 104 7.07 -3.70 5.69
N TYR A 105 6.10 -3.60 6.61
CA TYR A 105 6.33 -3.67 8.05
C TYR A 105 5.59 -4.84 8.67
N PHE A 106 6.24 -5.54 9.61
CA PHE A 106 5.51 -6.33 10.59
C PHE A 106 4.76 -5.40 11.55
N VAL A 107 3.55 -5.80 11.91
CA VAL A 107 2.68 -5.04 12.81
C VAL A 107 2.00 -5.96 13.81
N ASP A 108 1.72 -5.41 14.99
CA ASP A 108 0.88 -6.06 16.00
C ASP A 108 -0.45 -5.33 16.10
N GLN A 109 -1.56 -6.09 16.16
CA GLN A 109 -2.88 -5.51 16.41
C GLN A 109 -2.99 -5.03 17.87
N THR A 110 -3.54 -3.84 18.05
CA THR A 110 -3.61 -3.15 19.35
C THR A 110 -5.04 -2.99 19.87
N ASP A 111 -6.05 -3.20 19.03
CA ASP A 111 -7.45 -3.21 19.47
C ASP A 111 -7.92 -4.64 19.81
N ASN A 112 -8.85 -4.74 20.78
CA ASN A 112 -9.41 -6.01 21.25
C ASN A 112 -10.49 -6.57 20.29
N LYS A 113 -10.46 -6.20 19.01
CA LYS A 113 -11.44 -6.72 18.05
C LYS A 113 -11.15 -8.20 17.82
N ILE A 114 -12.15 -9.05 18.10
CA ILE A 114 -12.05 -10.50 17.94
C ILE A 114 -11.77 -10.84 16.47
N LYS A 115 -10.81 -11.76 16.30
CA LYS A 115 -10.35 -12.37 15.05
C LYS A 115 -11.50 -12.96 14.27
N GLN A 116 -11.94 -12.30 13.20
CA GLN A 116 -12.48 -12.98 12.04
C GLN A 116 -12.01 -12.24 10.78
N PRO A 117 -11.36 -12.93 9.83
CA PRO A 117 -11.39 -12.46 8.46
C PRO A 117 -12.85 -12.53 7.95
N PRO A 118 -13.29 -11.61 7.06
CA PRO A 118 -14.57 -11.74 6.38
C PRO A 118 -14.68 -13.03 5.56
#